data_AF-A0A6A6SI34-F1
#
_entry.id   AF-A0A6A6SI34-F1
#
_cell.length_a   1.000
_cell.length_b   1.000
_cell.length_c   1.000
_cell.angle_alpha   90.00
_cell.angle_beta   90.00
_cell.angle_gamma   90.00
#
_symmetry.space_group_name_H-M   'P 1'
#
loop_
_entity.id
_entity.type
_entity.pdbx_description
1 polymer ?
#
loop_
_entity_poly.entity_id
_entity_poly.type
_entity_poly.pdbx_seq_one_letter_code
_entity_poly.pdbx_strand_id
1 'polypeptide(L)'
;IESINKNNIVKVIKQQVVSGVRFEASGRLTRRLTAMRSIFKYRYLGSLKNLRSSLNYEASTIVRGHVKSNSQYSIVNSKTRNGTFGLK
;
A
#
# COMPACT_ATOMS: atom_id res chain seq x y z
N ILE A 1 13.54 -21.47 30.71
CA ILE A 1 12.95 -20.68 29.61
C ILE A 1 13.48 -21.31 28.34
N GLU A 2 12.67 -22.13 27.67
CA GLU A 2 13.04 -22.78 26.41
C GLU A 2 13.67 -21.76 25.46
N SER A 3 14.82 -22.13 24.89
CA SER A 3 15.47 -21.35 23.84
C SER A 3 14.44 -21.04 22.77
N ILE A 4 14.03 -19.79 22.66
CA ILE A 4 13.04 -19.35 21.69
C ILE A 4 13.61 -19.67 20.31
N ASN A 5 13.11 -20.74 19.71
CA ASN A 5 13.54 -21.22 18.41
C ASN A 5 13.09 -20.17 17.38
N LYS A 6 14.03 -19.35 16.87
CA LYS A 6 13.74 -18.19 16.00
C LYS A 6 12.82 -18.52 14.82
N ASN A 7 12.92 -19.74 14.28
CA ASN A 7 12.10 -20.21 13.17
C ASN A 7 10.61 -20.30 13.52
N ASN A 8 10.28 -20.60 14.78
CA ASN A 8 8.90 -20.67 15.23
C ASN A 8 8.27 -19.28 15.38
N ILE A 9 9.04 -18.26 15.79
CA ILE A 9 8.52 -16.89 15.93
C ILE A 9 8.12 -16.32 14.58
N VAL A 10 9.01 -16.43 13.58
CA VAL A 10 8.76 -15.86 12.25
C VAL A 10 7.49 -16.47 11.67
N LYS A 11 7.28 -17.78 11.82
CA LYS A 11 6.09 -18.49 11.32
C LYS A 11 4.76 -17.97 11.89
N VAL A 12 4.76 -17.41 13.12
CA VAL A 12 3.55 -16.87 13.78
C VAL A 12 3.17 -15.49 13.24
N ILE A 13 4.11 -14.73 12.68
CA ILE A 13 3.85 -13.40 12.13
C ILE A 13 2.92 -13.52 10.91
N LYS A 14 1.76 -12.84 10.94
CA LYS A 14 0.73 -13.02 9.91
C LYS A 14 1.08 -12.36 8.57
N GLN A 15 1.60 -11.12 8.59
CA GLN A 15 1.94 -10.34 7.40
C GLN A 15 3.46 -10.33 7.18
N GLN A 16 3.97 -11.38 6.54
CA GLN A 16 5.40 -11.48 6.20
C GLN A 16 5.69 -11.13 4.74
N VAL A 17 4.76 -11.45 3.83
CA VAL A 17 4.93 -11.34 2.38
C VAL A 17 3.92 -10.35 1.83
N VAL A 18 4.38 -9.49 0.92
CA VAL A 18 3.54 -8.53 0.21
C VAL A 18 2.82 -9.24 -0.93
N SER A 19 1.48 -9.28 -0.89
CA SER A 19 0.63 -9.89 -1.92
C SER A 19 0.29 -8.97 -3.08
N GLY A 20 0.47 -7.66 -2.92
CA GLY A 20 0.16 -6.69 -3.95
C GLY A 20 0.44 -5.27 -3.54
N VAL A 21 0.61 -4.42 -4.54
CA VAL A 21 0.89 -3.00 -4.39
C VAL A 21 0.07 -2.21 -5.40
N ARG A 22 -0.42 -1.05 -4.96
CA ARG A 22 -1.11 -0.06 -5.79
C ARG A 22 -0.31 1.23 -5.69
N PHE A 23 0.08 1.77 -6.84
CA PHE A 23 0.70 3.08 -6.95
C PHE A 23 -0.23 4.00 -7.72
N GLU A 24 -0.54 5.16 -7.15
CA GLU A 24 -1.27 6.22 -7.81
C GLU A 24 -0.45 7.49 -7.82
N ALA A 25 -0.34 8.13 -8.99
CA ALA A 25 0.31 9.40 -9.17
C ALA A 25 -0.68 10.42 -9.71
N SER A 26 -0.80 11.56 -9.03
CA SER A 26 -1.71 12.64 -9.44
C SER A 26 -1.03 14.01 -9.34
N GLY A 27 -1.16 14.84 -10.37
CA GLY A 27 -0.65 16.22 -10.35
C GLY A 27 -0.09 16.71 -11.69
N ARG A 28 0.74 17.76 -11.67
CA ARG A 28 1.34 18.35 -12.87
C ARG A 28 2.57 17.55 -13.32
N LEU A 29 2.31 16.38 -13.90
CA LEU A 29 3.33 15.40 -14.36
C LEU A 29 3.62 15.49 -15.87
N THR A 30 3.22 16.58 -16.54
CA THR A 30 3.52 16.80 -17.95
C THR A 30 5.02 17.02 -18.16
N ARG A 31 5.56 16.79 -19.36
CA ARG A 31 6.99 17.01 -19.66
C ARG A 31 7.31 18.49 -19.96
N ARG A 32 6.47 19.15 -20.76
CA ARG A 32 6.68 20.53 -21.24
C ARG A 32 6.34 21.55 -20.16
N LEU A 33 7.11 22.64 -20.10
CA LEU A 33 6.89 23.79 -19.22
C LEU A 33 5.75 24.68 -19.73
N THR A 34 4.55 24.14 -19.76
CA THR A 34 3.35 24.87 -20.18
C THR A 34 2.28 24.76 -19.10
N ALA A 35 1.39 25.75 -19.06
CA ALA A 35 0.19 25.66 -18.24
C ALA A 35 -0.70 24.55 -18.81
N MET A 36 -0.79 23.44 -18.08
CA MET A 36 -1.54 22.24 -18.48
C MET A 36 -2.27 21.66 -17.27
N ARG A 37 -3.34 20.90 -17.57
CA ARG A 37 -4.15 20.20 -16.57
C ARG A 37 -3.36 19.07 -15.88
N SER A 38 -3.80 18.70 -14.68
CA SER A 38 -3.23 17.58 -13.92
C SER A 38 -3.44 16.25 -14.65
N ILE A 39 -2.48 15.34 -14.48
CA ILE A 39 -2.52 13.96 -14.97
C ILE A 39 -2.72 13.03 -13.79
N PHE A 40 -3.58 12.03 -13.96
CA PHE A 40 -3.75 10.90 -13.04
C PHE A 40 -3.31 9.61 -13.73
N LYS A 41 -2.47 8.84 -13.05
CA LYS A 41 -2.03 7.52 -13.51
C LYS A 41 -1.99 6.58 -12.31
N TYR A 42 -2.36 5.31 -12.52
CA TYR A 42 -2.19 4.28 -11.52
C TYR A 42 -1.63 3.00 -12.13
N ARG A 43 -0.93 2.23 -11.29
CA ARG A 43 -0.49 0.86 -11.58
C ARG A 43 -0.84 -0.01 -10.39
N TYR A 44 -1.29 -1.22 -10.69
CA TYR A 44 -1.75 -2.18 -9.69
C TYR A 44 -1.15 -3.53 -10.01
N LEU A 45 -0.51 -4.15 -9.01
CA LEU A 45 0.07 -5.48 -9.13
C LEU A 45 -0.38 -6.31 -7.92
N GLY A 46 -0.77 -7.56 -8.16
CA GLY A 46 -1.22 -8.47 -7.09
C GLY A 46 -2.57 -8.06 -6.50
N SER A 47 -2.76 -8.24 -5.19
CA SER A 47 -4.01 -7.90 -4.50
C SER A 47 -3.78 -7.30 -3.11
N LEU A 48 -4.55 -6.25 -2.77
CA LEU A 48 -4.61 -5.66 -1.42
C LEU A 48 -5.67 -6.32 -0.52
N LYS A 49 -6.41 -7.32 -1.03
CA LYS A 49 -7.43 -8.04 -0.26
C LYS A 49 -6.76 -8.85 0.86
N ASN A 50 -7.36 -8.87 2.04
CA ASN A 50 -6.97 -9.84 3.07
C ASN A 50 -7.49 -11.22 2.65
N LEU A 51 -6.60 -12.07 2.13
CA LEU A 51 -6.97 -13.39 1.61
C LEU A 51 -7.50 -14.31 2.72
N ARG A 52 -6.92 -14.27 3.93
CA ARG A 52 -7.34 -15.13 5.05
C ARG A 52 -8.79 -14.87 5.45
N SER A 53 -9.16 -13.61 5.65
CA SER A 53 -10.53 -13.29 6.04
C SER A 53 -11.52 -13.39 4.89
N SER A 54 -11.06 -13.18 3.65
CA SER A 54 -11.96 -13.17 2.51
C SER A 54 -12.21 -14.53 1.88
N LEU A 55 -11.21 -15.42 1.85
CA LEU A 55 -11.32 -16.73 1.22
C LEU A 55 -11.49 -17.83 2.26
N ASN A 56 -10.74 -17.76 3.36
CA ASN A 56 -10.80 -18.76 4.43
C ASN A 56 -11.82 -18.41 5.52
N TYR A 57 -12.51 -17.27 5.39
CA TYR A 57 -13.50 -16.78 6.36
C TYR A 57 -12.97 -16.63 7.79
N GLU A 58 -11.66 -16.44 7.94
CA GLU A 58 -11.04 -16.21 9.24
C GLU A 58 -11.38 -14.81 9.78
N ALA A 59 -11.60 -14.70 11.09
CA ALA A 59 -11.79 -13.42 11.73
C ALA A 59 -10.54 -12.53 11.53
N SER A 60 -10.76 -11.27 11.13
CA SER A 60 -9.68 -10.29 11.01
C SER A 60 -9.97 -9.04 11.82
N THR A 61 -8.93 -8.52 12.46
CA THR A 61 -9.01 -7.27 13.19
C THR A 61 -9.00 -6.09 12.21
N ILE A 62 -10.00 -5.22 12.33
CA ILE A 62 -10.07 -3.94 11.64
C ILE A 62 -9.46 -2.87 12.56
N VAL A 63 -8.51 -2.10 12.04
CA VAL A 63 -7.83 -1.02 12.75
C VAL A 63 -8.63 0.27 12.59
N ARG A 64 -8.82 1.03 13.67
CA ARG A 64 -9.60 2.30 13.68
C ARG A 64 -11.03 2.16 13.10
N GLY A 65 -11.61 0.97 13.17
CA GLY A 65 -12.99 0.70 12.73
C GLY A 65 -13.21 0.55 11.22
N HIS A 66 -12.24 0.90 10.37
CA HIS A 66 -12.41 0.81 8.90
C HIS A 66 -11.15 0.37 8.13
N VAL A 67 -9.95 0.46 8.72
CA VAL A 67 -8.70 0.14 8.02
C VAL A 67 -8.38 -1.34 8.16
N LYS A 68 -8.10 -2.02 7.05
CA LYS A 68 -7.71 -3.44 7.10
C LYS A 68 -6.30 -3.57 7.69
N SER A 69 -6.11 -4.50 8.61
CA SER A 69 -4.83 -4.74 9.28
C SER A 69 -3.70 -5.22 8.36
N ASN A 70 -4.03 -5.74 7.17
CA ASN A 70 -3.03 -6.19 6.18
C ASN A 70 -2.57 -5.10 5.21
N SER A 71 -3.23 -3.92 5.18
CA SER A 71 -2.92 -2.86 4.22
C SER A 71 -2.30 -1.67 4.92
N GLN A 72 -1.19 -1.19 4.38
CA GLN A 72 -0.58 0.07 4.76
C GLN A 72 -0.78 1.10 3.64
N TYR A 73 -1.10 2.33 4.01
CA TYR A 73 -1.32 3.44 3.10
C TYR A 73 -0.48 4.63 3.54
N SER A 74 0.19 5.27 2.58
CA SER A 74 1.03 6.44 2.81
C SER A 74 0.94 7.35 1.60
N ILE A 75 0.95 8.66 1.83
CA ILE A 75 0.95 9.66 0.77
C ILE A 75 2.29 10.39 0.81
N VAL A 76 2.92 10.56 -0.35
CA VAL A 76 4.15 11.35 -0.52
C VAL A 76 3.86 12.48 -1.50
N ASN A 77 4.12 13.72 -1.07
CA ASN A 77 3.94 14.90 -1.91
C ASN A 77 5.29 15.42 -2.37
N SER A 78 5.40 15.80 -3.63
CA SER A 78 6.61 16.37 -4.19
C SER A 78 6.30 17.44 -5.23
N LYS A 79 7.33 18.15 -5.66
CA LYS A 79 7.25 19.20 -6.68
C LYS A 79 8.30 18.96 -7.76
N THR A 80 7.90 19.20 -9.00
CA THR A 80 8.80 19.33 -10.14
C THR A 80 8.81 20.78 -10.62
N ARG A 81 9.67 21.08 -11.59
CA ARG A 81 9.67 22.38 -12.30
C ARG A 81 8.30 22.72 -12.91
N ASN A 82 7.51 21.71 -13.28
CA ASN A 82 6.20 21.92 -13.88
C ASN A 82 5.10 22.10 -12.84
N GLY A 83 5.30 21.75 -11.56
CA GLY A 83 4.31 21.90 -10.49
C GLY A 83 4.32 20.76 -9.48
N THR A 84 3.32 20.72 -8.61
CA THR A 84 3.19 19.72 -7.54
C THR A 84 2.50 18.45 -8.00
N PHE A 85 2.84 17.34 -7.36
CA PHE A 85 2.19 16.04 -7.53
C PHE A 85 2.21 15.25 -6.23
N GLY A 86 1.23 14.36 -6.08
CA GLY A 86 1.14 13.39 -4.99
C GLY A 86 1.34 11.97 -5.53
N LEU A 87 2.00 11.15 -4.73
CA LEU A 87 2.11 9.71 -4.89
C LEU A 87 1.38 9.04 -3.72
N LYS A 88 0.58 8.03 -4.02
CA LYS A 88 -0.16 7.20 -3.07
C LYS A 88 0.12 5.73 -3.33
#